data_AF-A0A377XJ66-F1
#
_entry.id   AF-A0A377XJ66-F1
#
_cell.length_a   1.000
_cell.length_b   1.000
_cell.length_c   1.000
_cell.angle_alpha   90.00
_cell.angle_beta   90.00
_cell.angle_gamma   90.00
#
_symmetry.space_group_name_H-M   'P 1'
#
loop_
_entity.id
_entity.type
_entity.pdbx_description
1 polymer ?
#
loop_
_entity_poly.entity_id
_entity_poly.type
_entity_poly.pdbx_seq_one_letter_code
_entity_poly.pdbx_strand_id
1 'polypeptide(L)'
;MVAHSNPERTRANEVMDHREKNVFSACRAIIATGKSTAGDLEIDEHASYIVDLATAIAFNTQERMLLIVPNNGAIHNFDADAMVEIPCLVGHNGPEPLTVGDIPHFQKGLMSQQVAVEKLVVECLEQRSYHKLWQAITLSKTVPSASVAKAILDDLIAANKDYWPELH
;
A
#
# COMPACT_ATOMS: atom_id res chain seq x y z
N MET A 1 10.99 13.80 9.37
CA MET A 1 10.24 13.67 8.12
C MET A 1 9.44 14.93 7.82
N VAL A 2 8.54 15.38 8.71
CA VAL A 2 7.75 16.63 8.54
C VAL A 2 8.61 17.89 8.28
N ALA A 3 9.79 18.00 8.89
CA ALA A 3 10.65 19.18 8.77
C ALA A 3 11.10 19.53 7.33
N HIS A 4 11.04 18.56 6.41
CA HIS A 4 11.42 18.76 5.00
C HIS A 4 10.21 18.68 4.06
N SER A 5 8.99 18.74 4.61
CA SER A 5 7.75 18.71 3.84
C SER A 5 7.26 20.14 3.55
N ASN A 6 6.58 20.32 2.42
CA ASN A 6 5.90 21.58 2.09
C ASN A 6 4.38 21.38 2.13
N PRO A 7 3.66 21.94 3.14
CA PRO A 7 2.21 21.81 3.26
C PRO A 7 1.44 22.35 2.04
N GLU A 8 1.98 23.36 1.36
CA GLU A 8 1.35 24.01 0.21
C GLU A 8 1.63 23.29 -1.12
N ARG A 9 2.61 22.37 -1.14
CA ARG A 9 2.99 21.64 -2.35
C ARG A 9 3.55 20.27 -2.00
N THR A 10 2.67 19.26 -2.09
CA THR A 10 2.98 17.87 -1.75
C THR A 10 3.38 17.07 -2.99
N ARG A 11 3.67 15.78 -2.79
CA ARG A 11 3.96 14.85 -3.89
C ARG A 11 2.84 14.79 -4.93
N ALA A 12 1.58 14.94 -4.52
CA ALA A 12 0.44 14.94 -5.44
C ALA A 12 0.52 16.11 -6.44
N ASN A 13 0.89 17.31 -5.96
CA ASN A 13 1.04 18.49 -6.82
C ASN A 13 2.16 18.30 -7.84
N GLU A 14 3.30 17.71 -7.44
CA GLU A 14 4.38 17.39 -8.37
C GLU A 14 3.92 16.44 -9.48
N VAL A 15 3.15 15.40 -9.14
CA VAL A 15 2.63 14.42 -10.10
C VAL A 15 1.59 15.04 -11.03
N MET A 16 0.67 15.86 -10.52
CA MET A 16 -0.32 16.60 -11.32
C MET A 16 0.34 17.59 -12.28
N ASP A 17 1.39 18.28 -11.85
CA ASP A 17 2.08 19.27 -12.66
C ASP A 17 2.99 18.68 -13.74
N HIS A 18 3.46 17.45 -13.56
CA HIS A 18 4.39 16.80 -14.48
C HIS A 18 3.77 15.56 -15.08
N ARG A 19 3.86 14.42 -14.37
CA ARG A 19 3.55 13.09 -14.92
C ARG A 19 2.14 13.05 -15.53
N GLU A 20 1.13 13.55 -14.86
CA GLU A 20 -0.23 13.56 -15.43
C GLU A 20 -0.30 14.41 -16.70
N LYS A 21 0.09 15.69 -16.62
CA LYS A 21 0.05 16.59 -17.79
C LYS A 21 0.85 16.06 -18.96
N ASN A 22 2.06 15.55 -18.73
CA ASN A 22 2.95 15.07 -19.77
C ASN A 22 2.38 13.83 -20.45
N VAL A 23 2.03 12.79 -19.68
CA VAL A 23 1.53 11.53 -20.26
C VAL A 23 0.20 11.75 -21.00
N PHE A 24 -0.74 12.49 -20.42
CA PHE A 24 -2.01 12.77 -21.11
C PHE A 24 -1.82 13.63 -22.37
N SER A 25 -0.86 14.55 -22.37
CA SER A 25 -0.54 15.36 -23.55
C SER A 25 0.13 14.54 -24.65
N ALA A 26 1.08 13.67 -24.29
CA ALA A 26 1.70 12.72 -25.21
C ALA A 26 0.66 11.81 -25.85
N CYS A 27 -0.25 11.23 -25.06
CA CYS A 27 -1.37 10.43 -25.57
C CYS A 27 -2.25 11.22 -26.55
N ARG A 28 -2.61 12.47 -26.24
CA ARG A 28 -3.38 13.33 -27.17
C ARG A 28 -2.63 13.60 -28.48
N ALA A 29 -1.31 13.84 -28.42
CA ALA A 29 -0.49 14.07 -29.60
C ALA A 29 -0.40 12.82 -30.49
N ILE A 30 -0.25 11.64 -29.88
CA ILE A 30 -0.27 10.34 -30.58
C ILE A 30 -1.60 10.13 -31.29
N ILE A 31 -2.73 10.37 -30.60
CA ILE A 31 -4.08 10.24 -31.18
C ILE A 31 -4.26 11.20 -32.37
N ALA A 32 -3.87 12.47 -32.21
CA ALA A 32 -4.06 13.49 -33.24
C ALA A 32 -3.24 13.23 -34.51
N THR A 33 -2.07 12.59 -34.38
CA THR A 33 -1.15 12.35 -35.50
C THR A 33 -1.23 10.92 -36.05
N GLY A 34 -1.82 9.99 -35.31
CA GLY A 34 -1.82 8.57 -35.61
C GLY A 34 -0.43 7.92 -35.54
N LYS A 35 0.56 8.54 -34.86
CA LYS A 35 1.94 8.06 -34.78
C LYS A 35 2.43 8.05 -33.33
N SER A 36 2.96 6.91 -32.87
CA SER A 36 3.53 6.79 -31.51
C SER A 36 4.69 7.76 -31.28
N THR A 37 5.49 8.04 -32.32
CA THR A 37 6.62 8.96 -32.27
C THR A 37 6.24 10.43 -32.03
N ALA A 38 4.95 10.76 -32.00
CA ALA A 38 4.47 12.09 -31.60
C ALA A 38 4.37 12.27 -30.08
N GLY A 39 4.53 11.21 -29.29
CA GLY A 39 4.64 11.26 -27.84
C GLY A 39 5.98 10.69 -27.36
N ASP A 40 6.36 11.07 -26.15
CA ASP A 40 7.58 10.68 -25.44
C ASP A 40 7.31 9.54 -24.44
N LEU A 41 6.60 8.50 -24.90
CA LEU A 41 6.32 7.32 -24.07
C LEU A 41 7.46 6.30 -24.20
N GLU A 42 8.12 6.03 -23.07
CA GLU A 42 9.21 5.05 -22.96
C GLU A 42 8.74 3.75 -22.31
N ILE A 43 9.54 2.69 -22.45
CA ILE A 43 9.29 1.40 -21.80
C ILE A 43 9.57 1.55 -20.30
N ASP A 44 8.61 1.16 -19.47
CA ASP A 44 8.81 1.07 -18.02
C ASP A 44 9.43 -0.29 -17.66
N GLU A 45 10.74 -0.33 -17.51
CA GLU A 45 11.47 -1.54 -17.11
C GLU A 45 11.12 -1.98 -15.68
N HIS A 46 10.67 -1.07 -14.80
CA HIS A 46 10.31 -1.45 -13.43
C HIS A 46 9.08 -2.35 -13.40
N ALA A 47 8.13 -2.17 -14.31
CA ALA A 47 6.89 -2.95 -14.35
C ALA A 47 7.10 -4.42 -14.79
N SER A 48 8.33 -4.85 -15.12
CA SER A 48 8.61 -6.23 -15.55
C SER A 48 8.24 -7.27 -14.50
N TYR A 49 8.31 -6.95 -13.20
CA TYR A 49 7.94 -7.89 -12.12
C TYR A 49 6.49 -8.35 -12.20
N ILE A 50 5.60 -7.59 -12.86
CA ILE A 50 4.21 -7.97 -13.08
C ILE A 50 4.14 -9.14 -14.07
N VAL A 51 5.00 -9.11 -15.10
CA VAL A 51 5.12 -10.19 -16.08
C VAL A 51 5.80 -11.41 -15.46
N ASP A 52 6.80 -11.21 -14.60
CA ASP A 52 7.43 -12.31 -13.86
C ASP A 52 6.38 -13.05 -13.01
N LEU A 53 5.56 -12.32 -12.23
CA LEU A 53 4.44 -12.90 -11.48
C LEU A 53 3.42 -13.61 -12.40
N ALA A 54 3.01 -12.97 -13.50
CA ALA A 54 2.03 -13.54 -14.43
C ALA A 54 2.54 -14.83 -15.08
N THR A 55 3.80 -14.85 -15.51
CA THR A 55 4.44 -16.02 -16.12
C THR A 55 4.69 -17.13 -15.11
N ALA A 56 5.01 -16.79 -13.85
CA ALA A 56 5.14 -17.76 -12.78
C ALA A 56 3.85 -18.54 -12.53
N ILE A 57 2.71 -17.84 -12.51
CA ILE A 57 1.39 -18.48 -12.42
C ILE A 57 1.07 -19.25 -13.70
N ALA A 58 1.24 -18.64 -14.88
CA ALA A 58 0.82 -19.23 -16.15
C ALA A 58 1.60 -20.50 -16.52
N PHE A 59 2.89 -20.56 -16.17
CA PHE A 59 3.80 -21.62 -16.59
C PHE A 59 4.37 -22.43 -15.42
N ASN A 60 3.84 -22.24 -14.21
CA ASN A 60 4.24 -22.98 -13.00
C ASN A 60 5.76 -22.96 -12.78
N THR A 61 6.38 -21.78 -12.86
CA THR A 61 7.85 -21.67 -12.90
C THR A 61 8.51 -21.89 -11.54
N GLN A 62 7.73 -21.83 -10.45
CA GLN A 62 8.21 -21.82 -9.07
C GLN A 62 9.18 -20.66 -8.80
N GLU A 63 9.02 -19.54 -9.52
CA GLU A 63 9.85 -18.37 -9.34
C GLU A 63 9.68 -17.80 -7.92
N ARG A 64 10.81 -17.36 -7.34
CA ARG A 64 10.87 -16.87 -5.97
C ARG A 64 10.71 -15.35 -5.96
N MET A 65 9.64 -14.87 -5.33
CA MET A 65 9.32 -13.44 -5.22
C MET A 65 8.75 -13.09 -3.84
N LEU A 66 8.78 -11.81 -3.48
CA LEU A 66 8.14 -11.31 -2.27
C LEU A 66 6.67 -11.05 -2.56
N LEU A 67 5.78 -11.64 -1.76
CA LEU A 67 4.33 -11.46 -1.90
C LEU A 67 3.69 -11.22 -0.53
N ILE A 68 2.57 -10.52 -0.54
CA ILE A 68 1.74 -10.28 0.64
C ILE A 68 0.76 -11.47 0.79
N VAL A 69 0.97 -12.28 1.83
CA VAL A 69 0.21 -13.52 2.10
C VAL A 69 -0.18 -13.62 3.57
N PRO A 70 -1.19 -14.43 3.95
CA PRO A 70 -1.47 -14.72 5.36
C PRO A 70 -0.26 -15.34 6.03
N ASN A 71 0.11 -14.86 7.23
CA ASN A 71 1.30 -15.33 7.95
C ASN A 71 1.22 -16.83 8.29
N ASN A 72 0.15 -17.25 8.97
CA ASN A 72 -0.15 -18.63 9.33
C ASN A 72 1.07 -19.48 9.80
N GLY A 73 1.97 -18.87 10.57
CA GLY A 73 3.16 -19.52 11.12
C GLY A 73 4.43 -19.42 10.28
N ALA A 74 4.42 -18.78 9.11
CA ALA A 74 5.62 -18.51 8.33
C ALA A 74 6.63 -17.66 9.14
N ILE A 75 6.14 -16.61 9.80
CA ILE A 75 6.78 -15.93 10.92
C ILE A 75 6.17 -16.50 12.21
N HIS A 76 6.90 -17.41 12.85
CA HIS A 76 6.37 -18.26 13.94
C HIS A 76 5.97 -17.47 15.18
N ASN A 77 6.79 -16.49 15.60
CA ASN A 77 6.50 -15.64 16.75
C ASN A 77 5.72 -14.36 16.40
N PHE A 78 4.88 -14.36 15.37
CA PHE A 78 4.05 -13.22 14.97
C PHE A 78 2.58 -13.62 14.75
N ASP A 79 1.68 -12.65 14.69
CA ASP A 79 0.23 -12.91 14.61
C ASP A 79 -0.09 -13.73 13.34
N ALA A 80 -0.78 -14.87 13.52
CA ALA A 80 -1.03 -15.83 12.44
C ALA A 80 -1.99 -15.28 11.36
N ASP A 81 -2.84 -14.34 11.73
CA ASP A 81 -3.83 -13.68 10.88
C ASP A 81 -3.34 -12.34 10.31
N ALA A 82 -2.05 -12.01 10.48
CA ALA A 82 -1.44 -10.87 9.81
C ALA A 82 -1.17 -11.18 8.33
N MET A 83 -1.37 -10.18 7.48
CA MET A 83 -0.82 -10.21 6.13
C MET A 83 0.66 -9.80 6.21
N VAL A 84 1.55 -10.62 5.68
CA VAL A 84 3.01 -10.42 5.74
C VAL A 84 3.60 -10.48 4.34
N GLU A 85 4.63 -9.66 4.10
CA GLU A 85 5.38 -9.67 2.85
C GLU A 85 6.62 -10.55 3.01
N ILE A 86 6.59 -11.76 2.43
CA ILE A 86 7.63 -12.78 2.61
C ILE A 86 7.95 -13.52 1.31
N PRO A 87 9.12 -14.19 1.22
CA PRO A 87 9.45 -14.99 0.05
C PRO A 87 8.46 -16.13 -0.17
N CYS A 88 7.96 -16.25 -1.39
CA CYS A 88 7.08 -17.31 -1.84
C CYS A 88 7.66 -17.95 -3.10
N LEU A 89 7.41 -19.25 -3.31
CA LEU A 89 7.51 -19.86 -4.63
C LEU A 89 6.16 -19.68 -5.32
N VAL A 90 6.14 -19.22 -6.57
CA VAL A 90 4.89 -19.00 -7.29
C VAL A 90 4.73 -20.02 -8.41
N GLY A 91 3.64 -20.78 -8.31
CA GLY A 91 3.24 -21.76 -9.32
C GLY A 91 1.81 -21.53 -9.80
N HIS A 92 1.27 -22.51 -10.54
CA HIS A 92 -0.09 -22.45 -11.08
C HIS A 92 -1.19 -22.45 -10.01
N ASN A 93 -0.87 -22.91 -8.79
CA ASN A 93 -1.77 -22.86 -7.64
C ASN A 93 -1.66 -21.55 -6.84
N GLY A 94 -0.84 -20.59 -7.29
CA GLY A 94 -0.53 -19.37 -6.55
C GLY A 94 0.73 -19.51 -5.67
N PRO A 95 0.85 -18.70 -4.61
CA PRO A 95 2.04 -18.66 -3.78
C PRO A 95 2.13 -19.82 -2.77
N GLU A 96 3.32 -20.37 -2.63
CA GLU A 96 3.74 -21.28 -1.57
C GLU A 96 4.73 -20.53 -0.66
N PRO A 97 4.29 -19.98 0.49
CA PRO A 97 5.15 -19.17 1.35
C PRO A 97 6.28 -19.98 1.98
N LEU A 98 7.48 -19.40 2.03
CA LEU A 98 8.63 -19.98 2.71
C LEU A 98 8.66 -19.56 4.18
N THR A 99 9.10 -20.47 5.05
CA THR A 99 9.23 -20.17 6.48
C THR A 99 10.34 -19.14 6.71
N VAL A 100 10.04 -18.16 7.57
CA VAL A 100 10.98 -17.15 8.06
C VAL A 100 11.52 -17.55 9.43
N GLY A 101 10.67 -18.15 10.28
CA GLY A 101 11.00 -18.50 11.65
C GLY A 101 10.71 -17.38 12.64
N ASP A 102 11.50 -17.29 13.71
CA ASP A 102 11.33 -16.25 14.73
C ASP A 102 12.07 -14.97 14.33
N ILE A 103 11.36 -13.84 14.38
CA ILE A 103 11.96 -12.52 14.17
C ILE A 103 12.43 -11.88 15.48
N PRO A 104 13.46 -10.99 15.44
CA PRO A 104 13.94 -10.30 16.64
C PRO A 104 12.90 -9.36 17.25
N HIS A 105 13.03 -9.09 18.55
CA HIS A 105 12.09 -8.25 19.31
C HIS A 105 11.87 -6.85 18.72
N PHE A 106 12.91 -6.26 18.13
CA PHE A 106 12.82 -4.92 17.56
C PHE A 106 11.84 -4.86 16.39
N GLN A 107 12.03 -5.71 15.38
CA GLN A 107 11.14 -5.83 14.23
C GLN A 107 9.74 -6.27 14.68
N LYS A 108 9.65 -7.25 15.58
CA LYS A 108 8.36 -7.70 16.13
C LYS A 108 7.60 -6.53 16.77
N GLY A 109 8.24 -5.72 17.60
CA GLY A 109 7.60 -4.56 18.23
C GLY A 109 7.09 -3.53 17.22
N LEU A 110 7.89 -3.21 16.19
CA LEU A 110 7.49 -2.29 15.13
C LEU A 110 6.32 -2.84 14.30
N MET A 111 6.41 -4.10 13.88
CA MET A 111 5.41 -4.75 13.04
C MET A 111 4.10 -4.97 13.81
N SER A 112 4.16 -5.41 15.07
CA SER A 112 2.96 -5.58 15.91
C SER A 112 2.24 -4.25 16.14
N GLN A 113 2.99 -3.15 16.32
CA GLN A 113 2.38 -1.82 16.42
C GLN A 113 1.66 -1.45 15.11
N GLN A 114 2.31 -1.66 13.97
CA GLN A 114 1.80 -1.24 12.66
C GLN A 114 0.64 -2.12 12.17
N VAL A 115 0.71 -3.44 12.30
CA VAL A 115 -0.38 -4.34 11.88
C VAL A 115 -1.65 -4.13 12.70
N ALA A 116 -1.52 -3.73 13.96
CA ALA A 116 -2.66 -3.35 14.79
C ALA A 116 -3.35 -2.08 14.25
N VAL A 117 -2.61 -1.10 13.73
CA VAL A 117 -3.18 0.07 13.02
C VAL A 117 -4.02 -0.40 11.83
N GLU A 118 -3.44 -1.25 10.99
CA GLU A 118 -4.08 -1.74 9.75
C GLU A 118 -5.34 -2.54 10.04
N LYS A 119 -5.29 -3.46 11.02
CA LYS A 119 -6.46 -4.23 11.46
C LYS A 119 -7.56 -3.33 12.01
N LEU A 120 -7.22 -2.31 12.81
CA LEU A 120 -8.20 -1.35 13.32
C LEU A 120 -8.84 -0.49 12.21
N VAL A 121 -8.11 -0.18 11.13
CA VAL A 121 -8.69 0.50 9.95
C VAL A 121 -9.73 -0.40 9.27
N VAL A 122 -9.43 -1.68 9.06
CA VAL A 122 -10.38 -2.62 8.46
C VAL A 122 -11.58 -2.84 9.38
N GLU A 123 -11.36 -3.04 10.69
CA GLU A 123 -12.43 -3.15 11.69
C GLU A 123 -13.32 -1.90 11.70
N CYS A 124 -12.74 -0.70 11.55
CA CYS A 124 -13.52 0.53 11.37
C CYS A 124 -14.44 0.43 10.17
N LEU A 125 -13.96 -0.02 9.02
CA LEU A 125 -14.76 -0.12 7.79
C LEU A 125 -15.87 -1.17 7.93
N GLU A 126 -15.56 -2.34 8.50
CA GLU A 126 -16.53 -3.41 8.71
C GLU A 126 -17.61 -3.03 9.72
N GLN A 127 -17.21 -2.39 10.82
CA GLN A 127 -18.11 -2.03 11.93
C GLN A 127 -18.68 -0.63 11.80
N ARG A 128 -18.25 0.14 10.79
CA ARG A 128 -18.56 1.58 10.62
C ARG A 128 -18.28 2.38 11.89
N SER A 129 -17.12 2.16 12.53
CA SER A 129 -16.83 2.71 13.87
C SER A 129 -15.83 3.87 13.82
N TYR A 130 -16.30 5.05 14.24
CA TYR A 130 -15.44 6.23 14.43
C TYR A 130 -14.31 5.93 15.43
N HIS A 131 -14.65 5.26 16.53
CA HIS A 131 -13.70 4.99 17.61
C HIS A 131 -12.56 4.06 17.16
N LYS A 132 -12.85 3.05 16.32
CA LYS A 132 -11.82 2.15 15.77
C LYS A 132 -10.81 2.89 14.91
N LEU A 133 -11.27 3.82 14.06
CA LEU A 133 -10.35 4.62 13.25
C LEU A 133 -9.53 5.59 14.10
N TRP A 134 -10.13 6.16 15.14
CA TRP A 134 -9.39 7.00 16.08
C TRP A 134 -8.30 6.21 16.81
N GLN A 135 -8.59 4.99 17.26
CA GLN A 135 -7.59 4.08 17.83
C GLN A 135 -6.47 3.78 16.82
N ALA A 136 -6.82 3.48 15.57
CA ALA A 136 -5.85 3.20 14.52
C ALA A 136 -4.87 4.38 14.31
N ILE A 137 -5.40 5.60 14.12
CA ILE A 137 -4.58 6.79 13.90
C ILE A 137 -3.75 7.10 15.14
N THR A 138 -4.31 6.96 16.34
CA THR A 138 -3.60 7.18 17.61
C THR A 138 -2.42 6.21 17.79
N LEU A 139 -2.57 4.96 17.35
CA LEU A 139 -1.56 3.92 17.53
C LEU A 139 -0.38 4.05 16.55
N SER A 140 -0.55 4.79 15.45
CA SER A 140 0.49 4.97 14.45
C SER A 140 1.71 5.69 15.00
N LYS A 141 2.90 5.17 14.69
CA LYS A 141 4.18 5.76 15.11
C LYS A 141 4.44 7.14 14.49
N THR A 142 3.69 7.54 13.47
CA THR A 142 3.78 8.86 12.84
C THR A 142 2.96 9.93 13.57
N VAL A 143 2.08 9.54 14.49
CA VAL A 143 1.15 10.41 15.19
C VAL A 143 1.59 10.61 16.65
N PRO A 144 1.75 11.85 17.13
CA PRO A 144 2.38 12.11 18.43
C PRO A 144 1.46 11.93 19.63
N SER A 145 0.13 12.02 19.45
CA SER A 145 -0.84 11.91 20.54
C SER A 145 -2.25 11.63 20.04
N ALA A 146 -3.12 11.13 20.93
CA ALA A 146 -4.54 10.89 20.66
C ALA A 146 -5.33 12.16 20.32
N SER A 147 -4.94 13.32 20.88
CA SER A 147 -5.59 14.60 20.57
C SER A 147 -5.29 15.05 19.14
N VAL A 148 -4.04 14.92 18.70
CA VAL A 148 -3.65 15.18 17.30
C VAL A 148 -4.32 14.17 16.36
N ALA A 149 -4.37 12.89 16.75
CA ALA A 149 -5.05 11.85 15.99
C ALA A 149 -6.53 12.18 15.74
N LYS A 150 -7.24 12.67 16.76
CA LYS A 150 -8.66 13.02 16.65
C LYS A 150 -8.88 14.18 15.69
N ALA A 151 -8.07 15.23 15.79
CA ALA A 151 -8.16 16.39 14.88
C ALA A 151 -7.95 15.96 13.42
N ILE A 152 -6.93 15.14 13.16
CA ILE A 152 -6.68 14.58 11.82
C ILE A 152 -7.85 13.74 11.34
N LEU A 153 -8.41 12.88 12.20
CA LEU A 153 -9.57 12.05 11.85
C LEU A 153 -10.79 12.88 11.44
N ASP A 154 -11.11 13.92 12.21
CA ASP A 154 -12.27 14.78 11.94
C ASP A 154 -12.13 15.48 10.57
N ASP A 155 -10.93 15.98 10.24
CA ASP A 155 -10.64 16.57 8.93
C ASP A 155 -10.70 15.54 7.80
N LEU A 156 -10.18 14.32 8.01
CA LEU A 156 -10.22 13.25 7.02
C LEU A 156 -11.65 12.80 6.72
N ILE A 157 -12.51 12.69 7.72
CA ILE A 157 -13.93 12.35 7.52
C ILE A 157 -14.61 13.42 6.65
N ALA A 158 -14.37 14.69 6.94
CA ALA A 158 -14.94 15.78 6.16
C ALA A 158 -14.46 15.76 4.69
N ALA A 159 -13.16 15.52 4.48
CA ALA A 159 -12.55 15.46 3.15
C ALA A 159 -12.97 14.22 2.34
N ASN A 160 -13.34 13.11 3.00
CA ASN A 160 -13.67 11.83 2.36
C ASN A 160 -15.17 11.51 2.34
N LYS A 161 -16.04 12.50 2.56
CA LYS A 161 -17.50 12.29 2.67
C LYS A 161 -18.12 11.50 1.52
N ASP A 162 -17.64 11.69 0.30
CA ASP A 162 -18.17 11.02 -0.90
C ASP A 162 -17.55 9.63 -1.16
N TYR A 163 -16.56 9.23 -0.36
CA TYR A 163 -15.80 8.00 -0.55
C TYR A 163 -15.92 7.01 0.61
N TRP A 164 -16.03 7.50 1.85
CA TRP A 164 -16.08 6.66 3.04
C TRP A 164 -17.52 6.32 3.43
N PRO A 165 -17.76 5.15 4.06
CA PRO A 165 -19.03 4.92 4.73
C PRO A 165 -19.20 5.90 5.90
N GLU A 166 -20.45 6.15 6.30
CA GLU A 166 -20.71 6.84 7.56
C GLU A 166 -20.10 6.06 8.74
N LEU A 167 -19.47 6.78 9.66
CA LEU A 167 -18.88 6.22 10.88
C LEU A 167 -19.68 6.68 12.10
N HIS A 168 -19.99 5.74 13.00
CA HIS A 168 -20.77 5.92 14.22
C HIS A 168 -19.90 5.88 15.49
#